data_AF-A0A832V1G1-F1
#
_entry.id   AF-A0A832V1G1-F1
#
_cell.length_a   1.000
_cell.length_b   1.000
_cell.length_c   1.000
_cell.angle_alpha   90.00
_cell.angle_beta   90.00
_cell.angle_gamma   90.00
#
_symmetry.space_group_name_H-M   'P 1'
#
loop_
_entity.id
_entity.type
_entity.pdbx_description
1 polymer ?
#
loop_
_entity_poly.entity_id
_entity_poly.type
_entity_poly.pdbx_seq_one_letter_code
_entity_poly.pdbx_strand_id
1 'polypeptide(L)'
;MLLARYSEIGLKGKNRGFFEKKLIENIKNKIGNVKIERDSGSILLHANNVEPLKEVFGIGWFAKVNECKLDLEEIKQSALQMLKKRSRSHLG
;
A
#
# COMPACT_ATOMS: atom_id res chain seq x y z
N MET A 1 1.49 -4.03 6.78
CA MET A 1 2.00 -3.26 5.62
C MET A 1 0.83 -2.89 4.72
N LEU A 2 0.90 -1.73 4.10
CA LEU A 2 -0.13 -1.23 3.18
C LEU A 2 0.51 -0.97 1.83
N LEU A 3 -0.12 -1.46 0.76
CA LEU A 3 0.24 -1.10 -0.60
C LEU A 3 -0.75 -0.04 -1.09
N ALA A 4 -0.26 1.16 -1.40
CA ALA A 4 -1.05 2.24 -1.97
C ALA A 4 -0.68 2.41 -3.44
N ARG A 5 -1.65 2.26 -4.34
CA ARG A 5 -1.50 2.56 -5.77
C ARG A 5 -1.99 3.97 -6.03
N TYR A 6 -1.16 4.78 -6.66
CA TYR A 6 -1.54 6.13 -7.05
C TYR A 6 -2.27 6.16 -8.39
N SER A 7 -3.13 7.16 -8.58
CA SER A 7 -3.96 7.28 -9.78
C SER A 7 -3.14 7.57 -11.04
N GLU A 8 -3.67 7.21 -12.22
CA GLU A 8 -3.01 7.36 -13.53
C GLU A 8 -2.58 8.80 -13.87
N ILE A 9 -3.11 9.80 -13.14
CA ILE A 9 -2.70 11.20 -13.23
C ILE A 9 -1.19 11.35 -12.93
N GLY A 10 -0.60 10.47 -12.11
CA GLY A 10 0.85 10.43 -11.85
C GLY A 10 1.69 9.80 -12.96
N LEU A 11 1.08 9.21 -14.00
CA LEU A 11 1.76 8.44 -15.06
C LEU A 11 1.93 9.23 -16.38
N LYS A 12 1.33 10.42 -16.53
CA LYS A 12 1.49 11.26 -17.73
C LYS A 12 2.84 12.01 -17.71
N GLY A 13 3.86 11.42 -18.34
CA GLY A 13 5.08 12.13 -18.77
C GLY A 13 6.19 12.32 -17.71
N LYS A 14 6.97 13.40 -17.86
CA LYS A 14 8.21 13.70 -17.07
C LYS A 14 7.97 14.03 -15.59
N ASN A 15 6.73 14.12 -15.13
CA ASN A 15 6.37 14.59 -13.78
C ASN A 15 6.19 13.49 -12.73
N ARG A 16 6.32 12.20 -13.09
CA ARG A 16 6.13 11.07 -12.18
C ARG A 16 6.97 11.19 -10.90
N GLY A 17 8.26 11.50 -11.04
CA GLY A 17 9.16 11.60 -9.89
C GLY A 17 8.79 12.73 -8.93
N PHE A 18 8.31 13.87 -9.45
CA PHE A 18 7.82 15.00 -8.65
C PHE A 18 6.51 14.63 -7.94
N PHE A 19 5.57 14.03 -8.67
CA PHE A 19 4.31 13.57 -8.13
C PHE A 19 4.51 12.56 -6.99
N GLU A 20 5.33 11.53 -7.19
CA GLU A 20 5.63 10.55 -6.15
C GLU A 20 6.28 11.19 -4.92
N LYS A 21 7.16 12.19 -5.09
CA LYS A 21 7.76 12.91 -3.95
C LYS A 21 6.69 13.66 -3.15
N LYS A 22 5.80 14.39 -3.83
CA LYS A 22 4.71 15.12 -3.18
C LYS A 22 3.68 14.20 -2.52
N LEU A 23 3.36 13.09 -3.15
CA LEU A 23 2.49 12.08 -2.55
C LEU A 23 3.09 11.52 -1.26
N ILE A 24 4.38 11.18 -1.27
CA ILE A 24 5.09 10.71 -0.07
C ILE A 24 5.07 11.77 1.04
N GLU A 25 5.29 13.03 0.70
CA GLU A 25 5.23 14.16 1.65
C GLU A 25 3.82 14.27 2.28
N ASN A 26 2.76 14.21 1.46
CA ASN A 26 1.38 14.25 1.92
C ASN A 26 1.04 13.05 2.83
N ILE A 27 1.49 11.85 2.46
CA ILE A 27 1.32 10.65 3.30
C ILE A 27 1.98 10.88 4.66
N LYS A 28 3.25 11.31 4.69
CA LYS A 28 3.98 11.56 5.94
C LYS A 28 3.32 12.62 6.81
N ASN A 29 2.78 13.68 6.21
CA ASN A 29 2.05 14.71 6.95
C ASN A 29 0.75 14.17 7.58
N LYS A 30 0.13 13.16 6.98
CA LYS A 30 -1.15 12.62 7.42
C LYS A 30 -1.05 11.46 8.42
N ILE A 31 -0.08 10.57 8.24
CA ILE A 31 0.10 9.37 9.09
C ILE A 31 1.38 9.39 9.94
N GLY A 32 2.16 10.48 9.87
CA GLY A 32 3.45 10.60 10.53
C GLY A 32 4.59 9.95 9.75
N ASN A 33 5.79 9.97 10.35
CA ASN A 33 6.99 9.45 9.72
C ASN A 33 7.02 7.91 9.78
N VAL A 34 6.51 7.26 8.72
CA VAL A 34 6.56 5.81 8.54
C VAL A 34 7.65 5.42 7.53
N LYS A 35 8.09 4.15 7.57
CA LYS A 35 8.94 3.60 6.51
C LYS A 35 8.12 3.48 5.22
N ILE A 36 8.68 4.03 4.14
CA ILE A 36 8.05 4.10 2.83
C ILE A 36 9.02 3.53 1.80
N GLU A 37 8.53 2.60 0.98
CA GLU A 37 9.28 2.02 -0.13
C GLU A 37 8.53 2.28 -1.43
N ARG A 38 9.26 2.67 -2.47
CA ARG A 38 8.68 2.90 -3.80
C ARG A 38 8.72 1.60 -4.57
N ASP A 39 7.58 1.22 -5.11
CA ASP A 39 7.46 0.09 -6.02
C ASP A 39 6.73 0.56 -7.28
N SER A 40 7.03 0.04 -8.47
CA SER A 40 6.66 0.73 -9.72
C SER A 40 5.14 0.90 -9.87
N GLY A 41 4.64 2.13 -9.73
CA GLY A 41 3.20 2.44 -9.76
C GLY A 41 2.54 2.45 -8.38
N SER A 42 3.28 2.15 -7.33
CA SER A 42 2.79 1.93 -5.96
C SER A 42 3.74 2.50 -4.90
N ILE A 43 3.25 2.55 -3.66
CA ILE A 43 4.02 2.91 -2.48
C ILE A 43 3.67 1.90 -1.39
N LEU A 44 4.71 1.27 -0.84
CA LEU A 44 4.59 0.34 0.28
C LEU A 44 4.83 1.11 1.58
N LEU A 45 3.85 1.05 2.48
CA LEU A 45 3.83 1.77 3.75
C LEU A 45 3.88 0.79 4.91
N HIS A 46 4.83 1.01 5.82
CA HIS A 46 4.92 0.28 7.08
C HIS A 46 4.07 0.99 8.14
N ALA A 47 2.75 0.91 7.95
CA ALA A 47 1.75 1.51 8.83
C ALA A 47 0.67 0.48 9.20
N ASN A 48 0.06 0.68 10.38
CA ASN A 48 -1.00 -0.18 10.91
C ASN A 48 -2.40 0.40 10.69
N ASN A 49 -2.55 1.73 10.72
CA ASN A 49 -3.82 2.41 10.47
C ASN A 49 -3.96 2.81 9.00
N VAL A 50 -5.12 2.52 8.41
CA VAL A 50 -5.47 2.80 7.02
C VAL A 50 -6.36 4.03 6.85
N GLU A 51 -7.06 4.44 7.90
CA GLU A 51 -8.09 5.47 7.83
C GLU A 51 -7.58 6.80 7.28
N PRO A 52 -6.41 7.31 7.71
CA PRO A 52 -5.98 8.63 7.26
C PRO A 52 -5.55 8.65 5.79
N LEU A 53 -5.25 7.48 5.18
CA LEU A 53 -4.90 7.39 3.75
C LEU A 53 -6.07 7.71 2.83
N LYS A 54 -7.32 7.57 3.30
CA LYS A 54 -8.52 7.91 2.51
C LYS A 54 -8.58 9.39 2.15
N GLU A 55 -7.94 10.24 2.95
CA GLU A 55 -7.94 11.69 2.76
C GLU A 55 -6.70 12.18 1.97
N VAL A 56 -5.78 11.28 1.62
CA VAL A 56 -4.58 11.65 0.88
C VAL A 56 -4.89 11.67 -0.62
N PHE A 57 -5.04 12.88 -1.17
CA PHE A 57 -5.19 13.07 -2.61
C PHE A 57 -4.03 12.47 -3.41
N GLY A 58 -4.35 11.82 -4.52
CA GLY A 58 -3.40 11.13 -5.39
C GLY A 58 -3.30 9.64 -5.14
N ILE A 59 -3.80 9.12 -4.00
CA ILE A 59 -4.01 7.68 -3.82
C ILE A 59 -5.27 7.27 -4.58
N GLY A 60 -5.16 6.30 -5.48
CA GLY A 60 -6.31 5.73 -6.19
C GLY A 60 -6.97 4.63 -5.37
N TRP A 61 -6.18 3.70 -4.85
CA TRP A 61 -6.64 2.69 -3.89
C TRP A 61 -5.48 2.21 -3.02
N PHE A 62 -5.80 1.60 -1.87
CA PHE A 62 -4.81 0.95 -1.03
C PHE A 62 -5.36 -0.35 -0.44
N ALA A 63 -4.46 -1.28 -0.10
CA ALA A 63 -4.82 -2.55 0.53
C ALA A 63 -3.80 -2.96 1.59
N LYS A 64 -4.27 -3.72 2.60
CA LYS A 64 -3.38 -4.47 3.49
C LYS A 64 -2.73 -5.60 2.68
N VAL A 65 -1.42 -5.74 2.81
CA VAL A 65 -0.64 -6.77 2.12
C VAL A 65 0.22 -7.55 3.11
N ASN A 66 0.51 -8.80 2.73
CA ASN A 66 1.46 -9.66 3.42
C ASN A 66 2.70 -9.80 2.55
N GLU A 67 3.87 -9.59 3.15
CA GLU A 67 5.15 -9.89 2.50
C GLU A 67 5.47 -11.38 2.66
N CYS A 68 6.00 -12.00 1.61
CA CYS A 68 6.50 -13.37 1.62
C CYS A 68 7.69 -13.48 0.68
N LYS A 69 8.44 -14.58 0.78
CA LYS A 69 9.56 -14.84 -0.12
C LYS A 69 9.04 -15.07 -1.55
N LEU A 70 9.89 -14.77 -2.54
CA LEU A 70 9.64 -15.12 -3.94
C LEU A 70 9.87 -16.62 -4.16
N ASP A 71 9.03 -17.42 -3.53
CA ASP A 71 8.98 -18.87 -3.62
C ASP A 71 7.52 -19.29 -3.75
N LEU A 72 7.25 -20.25 -4.64
CA LEU A 72 5.87 -20.61 -4.96
C LEU A 72 5.13 -21.22 -3.76
N GLU A 73 5.82 -21.99 -2.92
CA GLU A 73 5.21 -22.61 -1.75
C GLU A 73 4.92 -21.56 -0.68
N GLU A 74 5.88 -20.65 -0.42
CA GLU A 74 5.68 -19.52 0.49
C GLU A 74 4.49 -18.62 0.07
N ILE A 75 4.34 -18.36 -1.23
CA ILE A 75 3.19 -17.60 -1.77
C ILE A 75 1.87 -18.33 -1.49
N LYS A 76 1.81 -19.65 -1.75
CA LYS A 76 0.60 -20.46 -1.49
C LYS A 76 0.23 -20.44 -0.01
N GLN A 77 1.20 -20.64 0.87
CA GLN A 77 0.98 -20.66 2.31
C GLN A 77 0.50 -19.29 2.82
N SER A 78 1.14 -18.21 2.38
CA SER A 78 0.73 -16.83 2.73
C SER A 78 -0.70 -16.53 2.28
N ALA A 79 -1.05 -16.87 1.04
CA ALA A 79 -2.39 -16.70 0.50
C ALA A 79 -3.44 -17.51 1.29
N LEU A 80 -3.15 -18.78 1.62
CA LEU A 80 -4.04 -19.63 2.41
C LEU A 80 -4.27 -19.04 3.82
N GLN A 81 -3.22 -18.53 4.47
CA GLN A 81 -3.34 -17.88 5.77
C GLN A 81 -4.20 -16.61 5.71
N MET A 82 -4.05 -15.80 4.66
CA MET A 82 -4.87 -14.60 4.46
C MET A 82 -6.36 -14.95 4.31
N LEU A 83 -6.69 -15.99 3.53
CA LEU A 83 -8.07 -16.46 3.37
C LEU A 83 -8.67 -16.98 4.69
N LYS A 84 -7.92 -17.78 5.44
CA LYS A 84 -8.35 -18.30 6.75
C LYS A 84 -8.65 -17.18 7.76
N LYS A 85 -7.80 -16.13 7.80
CA LYS A 85 -8.03 -14.96 8.67
C LYS A 85 -9.31 -14.20 8.33
N ARG A 86 -9.61 -14.04 7.03
CA ARG A 86 -10.81 -13.33 6.55
C ARG A 86 -12.11 -14.10 6.83
N SER A 87 -12.08 -15.44 6.75
CA SER A 87 -13.23 -16.28 7.07
C SER A 87 -13.59 -16.22 8.56
N ARG A 88 -12.60 -16.16 9.45
CA ARG A 88 -12.83 -16.04 10.90
C ARG A 88 -13.38 -14.69 11.33
N SER A 89 -13.11 -13.60 10.60
CA SER A 89 -13.58 -12.26 10.94
C SER A 89 -15.01 -11.95 10.49
N HIS A 90 -15.68 -12.86 9.76
CA HIS A 90 -17.09 -12.73 9.35
C HIS A 90 -18.04 -13.65 10.15
N LEU A 91 -17.53 -14.38 11.15
CA LEU A 91 -18.28 -15.30 12.01
C LEU A 91 -18.42 -14.78 13.46
N GLY A 92 -18.28 -13.48 13.65
CA GLY A 92 -18.42 -12.80 14.95
C GLY A 92 -19.28 -11.55 14.84
#